data_AF-A0A916U0V6-F1
#
_entry.id   AF-A0A916U0V6-F1
#
_cell.length_a   1.000
_cell.length_b   1.000
_cell.length_c   1.000
_cell.angle_alpha   90.00
_cell.angle_beta   90.00
_cell.angle_gamma   90.00
#
_symmetry.space_group_name_H-M   'P 1'
#
loop_
_entity.id
_entity.type
_entity.pdbx_description
1 polymer ?
#
loop_
_entity_poly.entity_id
_entity_poly.type
_entity_poly.pdbx_seq_one_letter_code
_entity_poly.pdbx_strand_id
1 'polypeptide(L)'
;MSQVLGVWRRCVGVVFACVLVSGCAQSTTEDLGAEQSTVLTETTEVTTPAPVRPPAVFDPCEDIPDEAVEAVGLDPATKYMSIIGGEKHDGQHYDFHRECAWNGLHMRVFIASGDTPIEEVVNYDFVDNARQISINGRAALHYDLVTCGPRVCSEVAFQTGAGSVWVNLNLSSLGDLTLQADDLVLEYTALLEPYLPAE
;
A
#
# COMPACT_ATOMS: atom_id res chain seq x y z
N MET A 1 -24.10 25.62 41.13
CA MET A 1 -23.68 27.00 41.44
C MET A 1 -22.24 27.17 40.99
N SER A 2 -21.91 28.40 40.56
CA SER A 2 -20.62 28.90 40.04
C SER A 2 -20.29 28.68 38.55
N GLN A 3 -20.40 29.81 37.86
CA GLN A 3 -20.04 30.13 36.49
C GLN A 3 -18.55 30.47 36.38
N VAL A 4 -17.96 30.32 35.19
CA VAL A 4 -16.77 31.09 34.78
C VAL A 4 -17.03 31.62 33.36
N LEU A 5 -17.03 32.95 33.27
CA LEU A 5 -17.05 33.82 32.08
C LEU A 5 -15.79 33.54 31.24
N GLY A 6 -15.79 33.42 29.91
CA GLY A 6 -16.21 34.42 28.93
C GLY A 6 -15.04 35.34 28.54
N VAL A 7 -14.34 35.06 27.43
CA VAL A 7 -13.62 36.08 26.63
C VAL A 7 -13.75 35.73 25.14
N TRP A 8 -13.91 36.78 24.35
CA TRP A 8 -14.50 36.85 23.03
C TRP A 8 -13.44 37.31 22.01
N ARG A 9 -13.54 36.76 20.78
CA ARG A 9 -13.18 37.33 19.45
C ARG A 9 -11.81 37.99 19.23
N ARG A 10 -11.16 37.57 18.14
CA ARG A 10 -10.93 38.47 16.97
C ARG A 10 -10.58 37.67 15.70
N CYS A 11 -11.42 37.86 14.69
CA CYS A 11 -11.19 37.48 13.30
C CYS A 11 -10.13 38.41 12.68
N VAL A 12 -9.22 37.87 11.87
CA VAL A 12 -8.53 38.61 10.81
C VAL A 12 -8.46 37.68 9.60
N GLY A 13 -9.24 38.01 8.56
CA GLY A 13 -9.12 37.42 7.24
C GLY A 13 -8.10 38.20 6.42
N VAL A 14 -7.38 37.50 5.54
CA VAL A 14 -6.59 38.11 4.47
C VAL A 14 -6.94 37.38 3.18
N VAL A 15 -7.58 38.13 2.29
CA VAL A 15 -7.90 37.77 0.90
C VAL A 15 -6.65 38.02 0.06
N PHE A 16 -6.12 37.01 -0.62
CA PHE A 16 -5.02 37.18 -1.57
C PHE A 16 -5.54 37.09 -3.00
N ALA A 17 -5.25 38.13 -3.77
CA ALA A 17 -5.77 38.40 -5.10
C ALA A 17 -5.12 37.52 -6.18
N CYS A 18 -5.93 37.08 -7.15
CA CYS A 18 -5.50 36.36 -8.35
C CYS A 18 -4.76 37.29 -9.33
N VAL A 19 -3.58 36.88 -9.78
CA VAL A 19 -2.86 37.50 -10.90
C VAL A 19 -2.99 36.58 -12.11
N LEU A 20 -3.80 36.99 -13.09
CA LEU A 20 -3.84 36.39 -14.42
C LEU A 20 -3.02 37.28 -15.36
N VAL A 21 -1.86 36.78 -15.82
CA VAL A 21 -1.13 37.38 -16.94
C VAL A 21 -1.40 36.54 -18.17
N SER A 22 -2.28 37.03 -19.04
CA SER A 22 -2.47 36.57 -20.41
C SER A 22 -1.50 37.34 -21.32
N GLY A 23 -0.59 36.64 -22.00
CA GLY A 23 0.25 37.19 -23.05
C GLY A 23 0.23 36.29 -24.28
N CYS A 24 -0.30 36.80 -25.39
CA CYS A 24 -0.37 36.16 -26.70
C CYS A 24 0.72 36.68 -27.66
N ALA A 25 0.84 35.98 -28.79
CA ALA A 25 1.39 36.40 -30.10
C ALA A 25 2.92 36.25 -30.28
N GLN A 26 3.41 35.26 -31.04
CA GLN A 26 3.36 35.01 -32.51
C GLN A 26 4.61 35.56 -33.21
N SER A 27 5.36 34.69 -33.90
CA SER A 27 5.76 34.95 -35.29
C SER A 27 6.27 33.69 -35.99
N THR A 28 5.61 33.47 -37.12
CA THR A 28 5.90 32.68 -38.31
C THR A 28 7.37 32.63 -38.74
N THR A 29 7.82 31.47 -39.23
CA THR A 29 8.58 31.41 -40.49
C THR A 29 8.15 30.15 -41.22
N GLU A 30 7.40 30.37 -42.29
CA GLU A 30 7.19 29.43 -43.36
C GLU A 30 8.51 29.29 -44.13
N ASP A 31 9.01 28.07 -44.30
CA ASP A 31 9.87 27.75 -45.43
C ASP A 31 9.25 26.56 -46.16
N LEU A 32 8.59 26.86 -47.26
CA LEU A 32 8.03 25.90 -48.20
C LEU A 32 9.13 25.53 -49.20
N GLY A 33 9.96 24.57 -48.81
CA GLY A 33 10.85 23.81 -49.69
C GLY A 33 10.35 22.39 -49.85
N ALA A 34 9.44 22.15 -50.79
CA ALA A 34 9.11 20.81 -51.24
C ALA A 34 10.26 20.26 -52.08
N GLU A 35 10.83 19.11 -51.69
CA GLU A 35 10.81 17.87 -52.48
C GLU A 35 11.70 16.78 -51.82
N GLN A 36 11.02 15.75 -51.28
CA GLN A 36 11.35 14.33 -51.31
C GLN A 36 12.80 13.84 -51.02
N SER A 37 12.98 13.27 -49.83
CA SER A 37 13.46 11.88 -49.74
C SER A 37 13.23 11.28 -48.36
N THR A 38 12.34 10.30 -48.32
CA THR A 38 12.04 9.46 -47.18
C THR A 38 13.28 8.60 -46.88
N VAL A 39 14.00 8.93 -45.81
CA VAL A 39 14.92 7.98 -45.17
C VAL A 39 14.37 7.72 -43.79
N LEU A 40 13.88 6.48 -43.61
CA LEU A 40 13.54 5.92 -42.31
C LEU A 40 14.83 5.87 -41.49
N THR A 41 15.03 6.86 -40.63
CA THR A 41 15.99 6.74 -39.54
C THR A 41 15.37 5.80 -38.53
N GLU A 42 15.79 4.54 -38.56
CA GLU A 42 15.59 3.60 -37.47
C GLU A 42 16.34 4.17 -36.26
N THR A 43 15.63 4.98 -35.47
CA THR A 43 16.07 5.38 -34.13
C THR A 43 16.05 4.11 -33.29
N THR A 44 17.19 3.43 -33.21
CA THR A 44 17.43 2.46 -32.14
C THR A 44 17.34 3.26 -30.84
N GLU A 45 16.17 3.21 -30.22
CA GLU A 45 15.93 3.70 -28.88
C GLU A 45 16.93 2.97 -27.99
N VAL A 46 17.89 3.72 -27.44
CA VAL A 46 18.80 3.20 -26.42
C VAL A 46 17.93 2.96 -25.19
N THR A 47 17.34 1.76 -25.12
CA THR A 47 16.68 1.27 -23.92
C THR A 47 17.75 1.23 -22.84
N THR A 48 17.70 2.21 -21.94
CA THR A 48 18.43 2.15 -20.68
C THR A 48 18.08 0.81 -20.03
N PRO A 49 19.05 -0.01 -19.59
CA PRO A 49 18.72 -1.24 -18.88
C PRO A 49 17.79 -0.88 -17.73
N ALA A 50 16.63 -1.52 -17.66
CA ALA A 50 15.75 -1.38 -16.51
C ALA A 50 16.60 -1.60 -15.24
N PRO A 51 16.42 -0.78 -14.19
CA PRO A 51 17.16 -0.95 -12.94
C PRO A 51 17.10 -2.42 -12.53
N VAL A 52 18.26 -3.00 -12.28
CA VAL A 52 18.39 -4.41 -11.89
C VAL A 52 17.67 -4.56 -10.57
N ARG A 53 16.48 -5.19 -10.63
CA ARG A 53 15.65 -5.53 -9.47
C ARG A 53 16.51 -6.23 -8.41
N PRO A 54 16.43 -5.82 -7.13
CA PRO A 54 16.86 -6.70 -6.05
C PRO A 54 16.14 -8.05 -6.22
N PRO A 55 16.80 -9.19 -5.96
CA PRO A 55 16.20 -10.51 -6.14
C PRO A 55 14.91 -10.61 -5.32
N ALA A 56 13.79 -10.57 -6.05
CA ALA A 56 12.40 -10.84 -5.67
C ALA A 56 11.99 -10.44 -4.24
N VAL A 57 11.67 -9.16 -4.04
CA VAL A 57 10.61 -8.82 -3.09
C VAL A 57 9.33 -9.38 -3.68
N PHE A 58 8.68 -10.30 -2.96
CA PHE A 58 7.34 -10.80 -3.27
C PHE A 58 6.40 -9.64 -3.59
N ASP A 59 5.57 -9.77 -4.62
CA ASP A 59 4.57 -8.77 -4.96
C ASP A 59 3.18 -9.35 -4.71
N PRO A 60 2.51 -9.00 -3.58
CA PRO A 60 1.22 -9.58 -3.24
C PRO A 60 0.13 -9.30 -4.30
N CYS A 61 0.27 -8.25 -5.13
CA CYS A 61 -0.70 -7.96 -6.18
C CYS A 61 -0.61 -8.92 -7.37
N GLU A 62 0.57 -9.46 -7.65
CA GLU A 62 0.86 -10.31 -8.80
C GLU A 62 1.00 -11.80 -8.42
N ASP A 63 1.57 -12.07 -7.24
CA ASP A 63 1.95 -13.41 -6.80
C ASP A 63 0.82 -14.15 -6.06
N ILE A 64 -0.18 -13.43 -5.52
CA ILE A 64 -1.36 -14.04 -4.89
C ILE A 64 -2.46 -14.15 -5.94
N PRO A 65 -2.90 -15.38 -6.27
CA PRO A 65 -3.90 -15.57 -7.28
C PRO A 65 -5.30 -15.20 -6.76
N ASP A 66 -6.17 -14.77 -7.67
CA ASP A 66 -7.51 -14.28 -7.32
C ASP A 66 -8.34 -15.34 -6.57
N GLU A 67 -8.18 -16.63 -6.87
CA GLU A 67 -8.88 -17.71 -6.13
C GLU A 67 -8.48 -17.78 -4.65
N ALA A 68 -7.24 -17.41 -4.29
CA ALA A 68 -6.81 -17.36 -2.90
C ALA A 68 -7.43 -16.17 -2.17
N VAL A 69 -7.60 -15.04 -2.87
CA VAL A 69 -8.29 -13.84 -2.37
C VAL A 69 -9.79 -14.14 -2.16
N GLU A 70 -10.44 -14.81 -3.12
CA GLU A 70 -11.84 -15.22 -3.00
C GLU A 70 -12.06 -16.23 -1.86
N ALA A 71 -11.11 -17.15 -1.63
CA ALA A 71 -11.21 -18.16 -0.58
C ALA A 71 -11.33 -17.58 0.84
N VAL A 72 -10.82 -16.35 1.05
CA VAL A 72 -10.95 -15.61 2.30
C VAL A 72 -12.08 -14.56 2.25
N GLY A 73 -13.00 -14.66 1.28
CA GLY A 73 -14.19 -13.80 1.20
C GLY A 73 -13.91 -12.35 0.81
N LEU A 74 -12.77 -12.09 0.15
CA LEU A 74 -12.43 -10.80 -0.42
C LEU A 74 -12.83 -10.74 -1.90
N ASP A 75 -12.93 -9.53 -2.45
CA ASP A 75 -13.22 -9.30 -3.86
C ASP A 75 -11.94 -8.93 -4.63
N PRO A 76 -11.42 -9.82 -5.51
CA PRO A 76 -10.25 -9.54 -6.34
C PRO A 76 -10.40 -8.29 -7.22
N ALA A 77 -11.62 -7.93 -7.63
CA ALA A 77 -11.87 -6.73 -8.44
C ALA A 77 -11.66 -5.43 -7.63
N THR A 78 -11.58 -5.51 -6.30
CA THR A 78 -11.26 -4.37 -5.43
C THR A 78 -9.78 -4.21 -5.14
N LYS A 79 -8.92 -5.00 -5.82
CA LYS A 79 -7.46 -4.92 -5.75
C LYS A 79 -7.02 -3.46 -5.84
N TYR A 80 -6.31 -3.03 -4.81
CA TYR A 80 -5.74 -1.70 -4.74
C TYR A 80 -4.34 -1.77 -4.14
N MET A 81 -3.41 -1.15 -4.84
CA MET A 81 -2.04 -0.96 -4.39
C MET A 81 -2.00 0.33 -3.58
N SER A 82 -1.71 0.23 -2.28
CA SER A 82 -1.66 1.41 -1.41
C SER A 82 -0.47 2.31 -1.76
N ILE A 83 -0.49 3.57 -1.32
CA ILE A 83 0.50 4.61 -1.71
C ILE A 83 1.95 4.21 -1.37
N ILE A 84 2.16 3.31 -0.41
CA ILE A 84 3.50 2.83 -0.02
C ILE A 84 3.93 1.64 -0.92
N GLY A 85 3.01 0.92 -1.57
CA GLY A 85 3.28 -0.10 -2.60
C GLY A 85 3.14 0.40 -4.02
N GLY A 86 2.52 1.56 -4.18
CA GLY A 86 2.26 2.20 -5.47
C GLY A 86 3.52 2.72 -6.14
N GLU A 87 3.37 3.06 -7.41
CA GLU A 87 4.34 3.92 -8.08
C GLU A 87 4.43 5.26 -7.32
N LYS A 88 5.64 5.69 -6.98
CA LYS A 88 5.97 7.07 -6.63
C LYS A 88 5.47 8.00 -7.74
N HIS A 89 5.42 9.30 -7.46
CA HIS A 89 5.02 10.32 -8.44
C HIS A 89 5.82 10.30 -9.77
N ASP A 90 6.94 9.58 -9.84
CA ASP A 90 7.79 9.38 -11.02
C ASP A 90 7.63 8.01 -11.70
N GLY A 91 6.65 7.19 -11.30
CA GLY A 91 6.42 5.85 -11.86
C GLY A 91 7.21 4.73 -11.19
N GLN A 92 7.96 5.00 -10.11
CA GLN A 92 8.87 4.01 -9.49
C GLN A 92 8.31 3.44 -8.19
N HIS A 93 8.36 2.13 -7.97
CA HIS A 93 8.00 1.54 -6.66
C HIS A 93 9.09 1.79 -5.60
N TYR A 94 8.77 1.59 -4.31
CA TYR A 94 9.80 1.49 -3.27
C TYR A 94 10.49 0.14 -3.39
N ASP A 95 11.80 0.09 -3.69
CA ASP A 95 12.49 -1.19 -3.95
C ASP A 95 12.51 -2.18 -2.77
N PHE A 96 12.25 -1.69 -1.56
CA PHE A 96 12.29 -2.44 -0.30
C PHE A 96 10.90 -2.86 0.22
N HIS A 97 9.81 -2.47 -0.45
CA HIS A 97 8.45 -2.72 0.03
C HIS A 97 7.46 -2.95 -1.12
N ARG A 98 6.58 -3.93 -0.95
CA ARG A 98 5.43 -4.18 -1.82
C ARG A 98 4.21 -4.39 -0.95
N GLU A 99 3.06 -3.96 -1.45
CA GLU A 99 1.79 -4.13 -0.74
C GLU A 99 0.61 -4.20 -1.70
N CYS A 100 -0.38 -5.00 -1.31
CA CYS A 100 -1.65 -5.08 -1.99
C CYS A 100 -2.78 -5.17 -0.99
N ALA A 101 -3.94 -4.60 -1.33
CA ALA A 101 -5.13 -4.69 -0.50
C ALA A 101 -6.36 -5.09 -1.32
N TRP A 102 -7.28 -5.75 -0.65
CA TRP A 102 -8.59 -6.11 -1.17
C TRP A 102 -9.66 -5.84 -0.10
N ASN A 103 -10.85 -5.45 -0.55
CA ASN A 103 -12.00 -5.28 0.31
C ASN A 103 -12.88 -6.54 0.26
N GLY A 104 -13.43 -6.91 1.41
CA GLY A 104 -14.59 -7.78 1.52
C GLY A 104 -15.81 -6.97 2.00
N LEU A 105 -16.92 -7.65 2.28
CA LEU A 105 -18.18 -6.98 2.65
C LEU A 105 -18.06 -6.08 3.90
N HIS A 106 -17.30 -6.52 4.90
CA HIS A 106 -17.16 -5.85 6.20
C HIS A 106 -15.71 -5.66 6.63
N MET A 107 -14.76 -5.87 5.73
CA MET A 107 -13.33 -5.90 6.06
C MET A 107 -12.47 -5.44 4.89
N ARG A 108 -11.21 -5.14 5.19
CA ARG A 108 -10.12 -5.01 4.23
C ARG A 108 -8.98 -5.87 4.72
N VAL A 109 -8.38 -6.62 3.80
CA VAL A 109 -7.09 -7.28 4.04
C VAL A 109 -6.04 -6.55 3.24
N PHE A 110 -4.90 -6.33 3.88
CA PHE A 110 -3.72 -5.75 3.29
C PHE A 110 -2.56 -6.72 3.52
N ILE A 111 -1.82 -7.03 2.47
CA ILE A 111 -0.64 -7.88 2.54
C ILE A 111 0.53 -7.04 2.09
N ALA A 112 1.59 -7.01 2.89
CA ALA A 112 2.82 -6.33 2.57
C ALA A 112 4.02 -7.26 2.69
N SER A 113 5.08 -6.97 1.96
CA SER A 113 6.37 -7.62 2.12
C SER A 113 7.50 -6.63 1.94
N GLY A 114 8.54 -6.79 2.74
CA GLY A 114 9.72 -5.94 2.66
C GLY A 114 10.95 -6.60 3.26
N ASP A 115 12.04 -5.84 3.31
CA ASP A 115 13.37 -6.32 3.75
C ASP A 115 13.60 -6.29 5.26
N THR A 116 12.60 -5.86 6.02
CA THR A 116 12.64 -5.78 7.49
C THR A 116 12.60 -7.19 8.10
N PRO A 117 13.57 -7.59 8.94
CA PRO A 117 13.52 -8.84 9.69
C PRO A 117 12.36 -8.87 10.67
N ILE A 118 11.74 -10.03 10.89
CA ILE A 118 10.58 -10.15 11.80
C ILE A 118 10.94 -9.77 13.25
N GLU A 119 12.19 -9.95 13.67
CA GLU A 119 12.67 -9.57 15.00
C GLU A 119 12.79 -8.06 15.20
N GLU A 120 12.82 -7.28 14.12
CA GLU A 120 12.79 -5.82 14.19
C GLU A 120 11.35 -5.31 14.34
N VAL A 121 10.39 -5.96 13.67
CA VAL A 121 8.96 -5.59 13.65
C VAL A 121 8.39 -5.41 15.06
N VAL A 122 8.75 -6.29 16.01
CA VAL A 122 8.27 -6.23 17.41
C VAL A 122 8.63 -4.93 18.14
N ASN A 123 9.61 -4.17 17.64
CA ASN A 123 10.09 -2.94 18.27
C ASN A 123 9.42 -1.68 17.71
N TYR A 124 8.51 -1.81 16.75
CA TYR A 124 7.81 -0.67 16.18
C TYR A 124 6.76 -0.11 17.15
N ASP A 125 6.69 1.23 17.25
CA ASP A 125 5.78 1.93 18.17
C ASP A 125 4.28 1.67 17.90
N PHE A 126 3.93 1.13 16.73
CA PHE A 126 2.57 0.77 16.37
C PHE A 126 2.18 -0.67 16.75
N VAL A 127 3.14 -1.48 17.18
CA VAL A 127 2.93 -2.88 17.57
C VAL A 127 2.57 -2.96 19.06
N ASP A 128 1.50 -3.70 19.37
CA ASP A 128 1.08 -4.02 20.73
C ASP A 128 0.76 -5.52 20.88
N ASN A 129 0.85 -6.06 22.09
CA ASN A 129 0.52 -7.45 22.43
C ASN A 129 1.15 -8.51 21.50
N ALA A 130 2.38 -8.26 21.05
CA ALA A 130 3.10 -9.15 20.14
C ALA A 130 3.39 -10.52 20.77
N ARG A 131 3.09 -11.58 20.03
CA ARG A 131 3.24 -12.97 20.48
C ARG A 131 3.65 -13.89 19.34
N GLN A 132 4.53 -14.84 19.64
CA GLN A 132 4.88 -15.90 18.70
C GLN A 132 3.74 -16.93 18.62
N ILE A 133 3.38 -17.32 17.42
CA ILE A 133 2.36 -18.33 17.12
C ILE A 133 2.88 -19.28 16.03
N SER A 134 2.07 -20.27 15.66
CA SER A 134 2.29 -21.08 14.47
C SER A 134 1.05 -21.13 13.62
N ILE A 135 1.21 -20.90 12.31
CA ILE A 135 0.18 -21.05 11.28
C ILE A 135 0.66 -22.15 10.32
N ASN A 136 -0.14 -23.19 10.12
CA ASN A 136 0.22 -24.34 9.28
C ASN A 136 1.60 -24.99 9.61
N GLY A 137 2.08 -24.86 10.85
CA GLY A 137 3.40 -25.35 11.26
C GLY A 137 4.56 -24.38 10.98
N ARG A 138 4.32 -23.25 10.31
CA ARG A 138 5.27 -22.16 10.11
C ARG A 138 5.25 -21.21 11.32
N ALA A 139 6.42 -20.78 11.77
CA ALA A 139 6.52 -19.80 12.86
C ALA A 139 6.07 -18.43 12.37
N ALA A 140 5.29 -17.72 13.17
CA ALA A 140 4.77 -16.41 12.84
C ALA A 140 4.70 -15.50 14.08
N LEU A 141 4.65 -14.21 13.85
CA LEU A 141 4.41 -13.20 14.88
C LEU A 141 3.00 -12.65 14.71
N HIS A 142 2.20 -12.66 15.76
CA HIS A 142 0.88 -12.05 15.80
C HIS A 142 0.89 -10.86 16.73
N TYR A 143 0.33 -9.73 16.31
CA TYR A 143 0.24 -8.53 17.12
C TYR A 143 -0.97 -7.66 16.78
N ASP A 144 -1.32 -6.81 17.74
CA ASP A 144 -2.34 -5.80 17.58
C ASP A 144 -1.70 -4.50 17.08
N LEU A 145 -2.49 -3.66 16.43
CA LEU A 145 -2.08 -2.30 16.07
C LEU A 145 -2.60 -1.29 17.10
N VAL A 146 -1.70 -0.49 17.68
CA VAL A 146 -2.02 0.57 18.66
C VAL A 146 -3.10 1.54 18.14
N THR A 147 -3.15 1.75 16.83
CA THR A 147 -4.03 2.72 16.17
C THR A 147 -5.51 2.35 16.20
N CYS A 148 -5.86 1.07 16.37
CA CYS A 148 -7.25 0.59 16.29
C CYS A 148 -7.62 -0.54 17.26
N GLY A 149 -6.62 -1.23 17.83
CA GLY A 149 -6.80 -2.30 18.80
C GLY A 149 -7.32 -3.62 18.20
N PRO A 150 -7.22 -4.74 18.97
CA PRO A 150 -7.39 -6.12 18.49
C PRO A 150 -8.77 -6.44 17.92
N ARG A 151 -9.78 -5.65 18.29
CA ARG A 151 -11.13 -5.83 17.75
C ARG A 151 -11.23 -5.38 16.29
N VAL A 152 -10.57 -4.28 15.95
CA VAL A 152 -10.75 -3.61 14.66
C VAL A 152 -9.63 -3.96 13.70
N CYS A 153 -8.39 -4.09 14.17
CA CYS A 153 -7.31 -4.58 13.33
C CYS A 153 -6.32 -5.45 14.08
N SER A 154 -5.82 -6.45 13.36
CA SER A 154 -4.78 -7.35 13.82
C SER A 154 -3.91 -7.80 12.65
N GLU A 155 -2.70 -8.24 12.94
CA GLU A 155 -1.68 -8.55 11.93
C GLU A 155 -0.87 -9.78 12.27
N VAL A 156 -0.61 -10.61 11.25
CA VAL A 156 0.29 -11.75 11.33
C VAL A 156 1.46 -11.55 10.38
N ALA A 157 2.68 -11.65 10.90
CA ALA A 157 3.91 -11.55 10.15
C ALA A 157 4.64 -12.89 10.08
N PHE A 158 5.31 -13.15 8.96
CA PHE A 158 6.24 -14.26 8.80
C PHE A 158 7.61 -13.77 8.37
N GLN A 159 8.64 -14.47 8.84
CA GLN A 159 9.99 -14.33 8.30
C GLN A 159 10.04 -14.93 6.88
N THR A 160 10.83 -14.31 6.02
CA THR A 160 11.09 -14.73 4.64
C THR A 160 12.59 -14.68 4.36
N GLY A 161 13.05 -15.26 3.26
CA GLY A 161 14.45 -15.15 2.85
C GLY A 161 14.92 -13.71 2.54
N ALA A 162 13.98 -12.79 2.26
CA ALA A 162 14.26 -11.40 1.91
C ALA A 162 14.03 -10.40 3.06
N GLY A 163 13.38 -10.81 4.15
CA GLY A 163 12.89 -9.93 5.23
C GLY A 163 11.63 -10.50 5.84
N SER A 164 10.48 -9.83 5.73
CA SER A 164 9.21 -10.34 6.25
C SER A 164 8.02 -10.04 5.35
N VAL A 165 6.95 -10.79 5.56
CA VAL A 165 5.64 -10.62 4.93
C VAL A 165 4.57 -10.51 6.00
N TRP A 166 3.67 -9.55 5.85
CA TRP A 166 2.66 -9.16 6.84
C TRP A 166 1.26 -9.30 6.22
N VAL A 167 0.36 -9.96 6.93
CA VAL A 167 -1.07 -10.04 6.60
C VAL A 167 -1.84 -9.28 7.65
N ASN A 168 -2.36 -8.12 7.26
CA ASN A 168 -3.15 -7.24 8.08
C ASN A 168 -4.63 -7.38 7.75
N LEU A 169 -5.48 -7.47 8.76
CA LEU A 169 -6.92 -7.42 8.60
C LEU A 169 -7.48 -6.23 9.35
N ASN A 170 -8.29 -5.42 8.66
CA ASN A 170 -9.06 -4.31 9.23
C ASN A 170 -10.56 -4.57 9.06
N LEU A 171 -11.31 -4.57 10.14
CA LEU A 171 -12.76 -4.54 10.10
C LEU A 171 -13.26 -3.11 9.82
N SER A 172 -14.33 -3.01 9.05
CA SER A 172 -15.04 -1.75 8.87
C SER A 172 -15.66 -1.31 10.20
N SER A 173 -15.52 -0.03 10.55
CA SER A 173 -16.17 0.55 11.73
C SER A 173 -17.71 0.54 11.66
N LEU A 174 -18.27 0.30 10.47
CA LEU A 174 -19.69 0.11 10.20
C LEU A 174 -20.06 -1.35 9.89
N GLY A 175 -19.10 -2.27 10.05
CA GLY A 175 -19.26 -3.69 9.78
C GLY A 175 -20.00 -4.44 10.88
N ASP A 176 -20.04 -5.77 10.74
CA ASP A 176 -20.63 -6.66 11.74
C ASP A 176 -19.83 -6.58 13.06
N LEU A 177 -20.50 -6.08 14.10
CA LEU A 177 -19.91 -5.87 15.42
C LEU A 177 -19.64 -7.18 16.19
N THR A 178 -20.12 -8.33 15.68
CA THR A 178 -19.84 -9.65 16.25
C THR A 178 -18.48 -10.21 15.82
N LEU A 179 -17.89 -9.65 14.76
CA LEU A 179 -16.58 -10.04 14.27
C LEU A 179 -15.45 -9.46 15.13
N GLN A 180 -14.35 -10.18 15.16
CA GLN A 180 -13.12 -9.83 15.88
C GLN A 180 -11.95 -9.97 14.93
N ALA A 181 -11.18 -8.90 14.71
CA ALA A 181 -10.06 -8.94 13.77
C ALA A 181 -8.98 -9.95 14.18
N ASP A 182 -8.70 -10.09 15.48
CA ASP A 182 -7.75 -11.05 16.04
C ASP A 182 -8.07 -12.51 15.69
N ASP A 183 -9.35 -12.88 15.61
CA ASP A 183 -9.76 -14.24 15.24
C ASP A 183 -9.70 -14.43 13.72
N LEU A 184 -10.22 -13.47 12.96
CA LEU A 184 -10.30 -13.54 11.50
C LEU A 184 -8.94 -13.49 10.82
N VAL A 185 -7.99 -12.70 11.33
CA VAL A 185 -6.65 -12.63 10.74
C VAL A 185 -5.98 -13.99 10.79
N LEU A 186 -6.14 -14.75 11.88
CA LEU A 186 -5.56 -16.08 12.01
C LEU A 186 -6.15 -17.08 11.00
N GLU A 187 -7.48 -17.06 10.84
CA GLU A 187 -8.17 -17.90 9.87
C GLU A 187 -7.73 -17.57 8.43
N TYR A 188 -7.72 -16.29 8.09
CA TYR A 188 -7.43 -15.84 6.73
C TYR A 188 -5.97 -16.05 6.39
N THR A 189 -5.07 -15.74 7.32
CA THR A 189 -3.65 -16.00 7.16
C THR A 189 -3.38 -17.50 6.99
N ALA A 190 -4.09 -18.40 7.67
CA ALA A 190 -3.92 -19.84 7.46
C ALA A 190 -4.29 -20.29 6.03
N LEU A 191 -5.27 -19.64 5.40
CA LEU A 191 -5.65 -19.90 4.00
C LEU A 191 -4.69 -19.27 3.00
N LEU A 192 -4.13 -18.10 3.32
CA LEU A 192 -3.21 -17.36 2.45
C LEU A 192 -1.75 -17.81 2.56
N GLU A 193 -1.34 -18.40 3.70
CA GLU A 193 0.05 -18.78 3.98
C GLU A 193 0.72 -19.62 2.88
N PRO A 194 0.05 -20.58 2.21
CA PRO A 194 0.66 -21.32 1.09
C PRO A 194 1.09 -20.47 -0.11
N TYR A 195 0.60 -19.23 -0.21
CA TYR A 195 0.92 -18.28 -1.27
C TYR A 195 1.95 -17.22 -0.82
N LEU A 196 2.36 -17.25 0.45
CA LEU A 196 3.35 -16.32 0.99
C LEU A 196 4.77 -16.87 0.81
N PRO A 197 5.78 -16.01 0.56
CA PRO A 197 7.16 -16.44 0.40
C PRO A 197 7.65 -17.15 1.66
N ALA A 198 8.46 -18.21 1.51
CA ALA A 198 9.06 -18.94 2.62
C ALA A 198 10.36 -18.28 3.13
N GLU A 199 10.89 -18.81 4.24
CA GLU A 199 12.27 -18.55 4.69
C GLU A 199 13.33 -19.07 3.70
#